data_AF-A0AA39PF23-F1
#
_entry.id   AF-A0AA39PF23-F1
#
_cell.length_a   1.000
_cell.length_b   1.000
_cell.length_c   1.000
_cell.angle_alpha   90.00
_cell.angle_beta   90.00
_cell.angle_gamma   90.00
#
_symmetry.space_group_name_H-M   'P 1'
#
loop_
_entity.id
_entity.type
_entity.pdbx_description
1 polymer ?
#
loop_
_entity_poly.entity_id
_entity_poly.type
_entity_poly.pdbx_seq_one_letter_code
_entity_poly.pdbx_strand_id
1 'polypeptide(L)'
;MSCAKNVMMFFRYLQVELEEGSIHVGITIPAYKLLPDNPFPTQLSEAQAAISTIFSAGAKPKNITLAEASAGGNVVLQLLTHILQPLPSVSPLPIPPSTPFHGVFPGSPCKMTSHSPNASSMQNTDITA
;
A
#
# COMPACT_ATOMS: atom_id res chain seq x y z
N MET A 1 2.80 -18.03 -6.50
CA MET A 1 4.13 -17.39 -6.28
C MET A 1 4.47 -16.23 -7.24
N SER A 2 3.53 -15.71 -8.06
CA SER A 2 3.81 -14.70 -9.11
C SER A 2 3.60 -13.22 -8.66
N CYS A 3 2.49 -12.88 -8.00
CA CYS A 3 2.13 -11.48 -7.69
C CYS A 3 3.02 -10.79 -6.63
N ALA A 4 3.45 -11.50 -5.56
CA ALA A 4 4.34 -10.90 -4.55
C ALA A 4 5.72 -10.50 -5.11
N LYS A 5 6.31 -11.34 -5.98
CA LYS A 5 7.56 -11.01 -6.67
C LYS A 5 7.41 -9.77 -7.55
N ASN A 6 6.29 -9.66 -8.26
CA ASN A 6 6.00 -8.52 -9.13
C ASN A 6 5.83 -7.21 -8.32
N VAL A 7 5.22 -7.27 -7.14
CA VAL A 7 5.11 -6.13 -6.21
C VAL A 7 6.49 -5.65 -5.74
N MET A 8 7.35 -6.57 -5.29
CA MET A 8 8.69 -6.21 -4.81
C MET A 8 9.53 -5.61 -5.94
N MET A 9 9.47 -6.20 -7.14
CA MET A 9 10.18 -5.71 -8.32
C MET A 9 9.70 -4.32 -8.73
N PHE A 10 8.39 -4.09 -8.74
CA PHE A 10 7.82 -2.79 -9.07
C PHE A 10 8.29 -1.69 -8.11
N PHE A 11 8.17 -1.91 -6.80
CA PHE A 11 8.61 -0.91 -5.83
C PHE A 11 10.12 -0.71 -5.87
N ARG A 12 10.91 -1.77 -6.10
CA ARG A 12 12.35 -1.63 -6.30
C ARG A 12 12.67 -0.80 -7.56
N TYR A 13 11.96 -1.05 -8.66
CA TYR A 13 12.11 -0.25 -9.88
C TYR A 13 11.79 1.22 -9.61
N LEU A 14 10.66 1.51 -8.94
CA LEU A 14 10.30 2.88 -8.56
C LEU A 14 11.37 3.56 -7.69
N GLN A 15 11.95 2.84 -6.73
CA GLN A 15 13.01 3.40 -5.90
C GLN A 15 14.24 3.80 -6.73
N VAL A 16 14.68 2.91 -7.63
CA VAL A 16 15.84 3.18 -8.48
C VAL A 16 15.57 4.39 -9.39
N GLU A 17 14.40 4.43 -10.04
CA GLU A 17 14.01 5.54 -10.92
C GLU A 17 13.94 6.89 -10.18
N LEU A 18 13.38 6.90 -8.96
CA LEU A 18 13.32 8.11 -8.14
C LEU A 18 14.70 8.55 -7.64
N GLU A 19 15.57 7.60 -7.28
CA GLU A 19 16.94 7.88 -6.86
C GLU A 19 17.80 8.43 -8.00
N GLU A 20 17.61 7.96 -9.24
CA GLU A 20 18.22 8.57 -10.43
C GLU A 20 17.79 10.03 -10.60
N GLY A 21 16.54 10.35 -10.24
CA GLY A 21 16.01 11.71 -10.16
C GLY A 21 16.43 12.51 -8.92
N SER A 22 17.39 12.04 -8.11
CA SER A 22 17.81 12.64 -6.83
C SER A 22 16.70 12.71 -5.75
N ILE A 23 15.67 11.88 -5.86
CA ILE A 23 14.63 11.71 -4.85
C ILE A 23 14.91 10.41 -4.07
N HIS A 24 15.43 10.56 -2.85
CA HIS A 24 15.69 9.41 -1.98
C HIS A 24 14.41 8.96 -1.27
N VAL A 25 14.03 7.70 -1.48
CA VAL A 25 12.83 7.10 -0.88
C VAL A 25 13.17 5.78 -0.21
N GLY A 26 12.63 5.57 0.99
CA GLY A 26 12.65 4.28 1.67
C GLY A 26 11.34 3.52 1.41
N ILE A 27 11.43 2.22 1.15
CA ILE A 27 10.26 1.35 0.97
C ILE A 27 10.13 0.41 2.17
N THR A 28 8.94 0.39 2.78
CA THR A 28 8.59 -0.57 3.84
C THR A 28 7.37 -1.36 3.41
N ILE A 29 7.45 -2.68 3.51
CA ILE A 29 6.38 -3.61 3.13
C ILE A 29 6.04 -4.45 4.37
N PRO A 30 5.08 -4.02 5.20
CA PRO A 30 4.74 -4.74 6.42
C PRO A 30 4.01 -6.04 6.08
N ALA A 31 4.49 -7.15 6.66
CA ALA A 31 3.75 -8.39 6.68
C ALA A 31 2.65 -8.32 7.75
N TYR A 32 1.47 -8.84 7.41
CA TYR A 32 0.34 -8.96 8.33
C TYR A 32 -0.32 -10.31 8.15
N LYS A 33 -1.04 -10.74 9.18
CA LYS A 33 -1.71 -12.04 9.20
C LYS A 33 -2.96 -12.05 8.31
N LEU A 34 -3.21 -13.20 7.68
CA LEU A 34 -4.28 -13.34 6.70
C LEU A 34 -5.55 -13.96 7.30
N LEU A 35 -6.66 -13.67 6.64
CA LEU A 35 -7.92 -14.39 6.82
C LEU A 35 -7.81 -15.82 6.25
N PRO A 36 -8.63 -16.76 6.74
CA PRO A 36 -9.63 -16.61 7.81
C PRO A 36 -9.07 -16.66 9.23
N ASP A 37 -7.82 -17.11 9.41
CA ASP A 37 -7.23 -17.44 10.71
C ASP A 37 -7.10 -16.23 11.65
N ASN A 38 -7.01 -15.03 11.09
CA ASN A 38 -6.85 -13.79 11.84
C ASN A 38 -7.90 -12.78 11.38
N PRO A 39 -9.07 -12.71 12.03
CA PRO A 39 -10.12 -11.79 11.66
C PRO A 39 -9.79 -10.35 12.08
N PHE A 40 -10.60 -9.42 11.57
CA PHE A 40 -10.61 -8.04 12.03
C PHE A 40 -10.72 -7.96 13.56
N PRO A 41 -9.96 -7.09 14.25
CA PRO A 41 -9.12 -6.01 13.72
C PRO A 41 -7.61 -6.34 13.62
N THR A 42 -7.24 -7.61 13.43
CA THR A 42 -5.81 -8.02 13.49
C THR A 42 -4.94 -7.27 12.49
N GLN A 43 -5.35 -7.21 11.21
CA GLN A 43 -4.59 -6.54 10.15
C GLN A 43 -4.44 -5.04 10.41
N LEU A 44 -5.49 -4.40 10.93
CA LEU A 44 -5.46 -2.99 11.30
C LEU A 44 -4.47 -2.75 12.45
N SER A 45 -4.45 -3.62 13.45
CA SER A 45 -3.52 -3.53 14.58
C SER A 45 -2.07 -3.69 14.14
N GLU A 46 -1.80 -4.65 13.24
CA GLU A 46 -0.45 -4.89 12.72
C GLU A 46 -0.01 -3.75 11.78
N ALA A 47 -0.91 -3.18 10.97
CA ALA A 47 -0.63 -1.99 10.18
C ALA A 47 -0.31 -0.77 11.06
N GLN A 48 -1.04 -0.58 12.17
CA GLN A 48 -0.75 0.47 13.15
C GLN A 48 0.64 0.29 13.77
N ALA A 49 0.99 -0.94 14.15
CA ALA A 49 2.30 -1.23 14.74
C ALA A 49 3.44 -0.97 13.75
N ALA A 50 3.25 -1.32 12.47
CA ALA A 50 4.21 -1.03 11.41
C ALA A 50 4.44 0.49 11.26
N ILE A 51 3.36 1.28 11.20
CA ILE A 51 3.46 2.75 11.09
C ILE A 51 4.11 3.36 12.33
N SER A 52 3.76 2.89 13.52
CA SER A 52 4.38 3.31 14.77
C SER A 52 5.90 3.07 14.77
N THR A 53 6.34 1.94 14.20
CA THR A 53 7.77 1.62 14.05
C THR A 53 8.45 2.60 13.09
N ILE A 54 7.81 2.92 11.96
CA ILE A 54 8.34 3.89 10.98
C ILE A 54 8.45 5.30 11.59
N PHE A 55 7.47 5.73 12.38
CA PHE A 55 7.54 7.00 13.12
C PHE A 55 8.63 6.99 14.17
N SER A 56 8.80 5.88 14.90
CA SER A 56 9.86 5.72 15.89
C SER A 56 11.26 5.76 15.27
N ALA A 57 11.40 5.39 13.99
CA ALA A 57 12.62 5.54 13.20
C ALA A 57 12.88 6.99 12.72
N GLY A 58 12.01 7.95 13.07
CA GLY A 58 12.17 9.38 12.77
C GLY A 58 11.42 9.87 11.54
N ALA A 59 10.65 9.02 10.87
CA ALA A 59 9.84 9.44 9.73
C ALA A 59 8.67 10.33 10.19
N LYS A 60 8.43 11.43 9.48
CA LYS A 60 7.31 12.34 9.73
C LYS A 60 6.11 11.93 8.87
N PRO A 61 4.85 12.02 9.35
CA PRO A 61 3.67 11.61 8.58
C PRO A 61 3.59 12.25 7.18
N LYS A 62 3.95 13.54 7.06
CA LYS A 62 4.00 14.28 5.79
C LYS A 62 5.02 13.77 4.75
N ASN A 63 5.90 12.85 5.14
CA ASN A 63 6.89 12.20 4.28
C ASN A 63 6.52 10.74 3.98
N ILE A 64 5.37 10.26 4.45
CA ILE A 64 4.92 8.89 4.25
C ILE A 64 3.78 8.88 3.23
N THR A 65 3.99 8.13 2.16
CA THR A 65 2.97 7.77 1.18
C THR A 65 2.56 6.33 1.42
N LEU A 66 1.26 6.08 1.60
CA LEU A 66 0.73 4.74 1.72
C LEU A 66 0.46 4.19 0.31
N ALA A 67 1.10 3.09 -0.06
CA ALA A 67 0.87 2.44 -1.35
C ALA A 67 0.15 1.10 -1.16
N GLU A 68 -0.86 0.85 -1.98
CA GLU A 68 -1.64 -0.39 -1.93
C GLU A 68 -1.20 -1.39 -3.00
N ALA A 69 -1.19 -2.68 -2.65
CA ALA A 69 -1.28 -3.77 -3.62
C ALA A 69 -2.53 -4.63 -3.38
N SER A 70 -3.51 -4.60 -4.29
CA SER A 70 -4.72 -5.44 -4.34
C SER A 70 -5.42 -5.68 -2.99
N ALA A 71 -5.13 -6.76 -2.26
CA ALA A 71 -5.75 -7.03 -0.95
C ALA A 71 -5.37 -6.00 0.14
N GLY A 72 -4.32 -5.20 -0.09
CA GLY A 72 -3.85 -4.16 0.82
C GLY A 72 -4.79 -2.95 0.92
N GLY A 73 -5.71 -2.74 -0.02
CA GLY A 73 -6.58 -1.55 -0.03
C GLY A 73 -7.56 -1.51 1.10
N ASN A 74 -8.07 -2.69 1.45
CA ASN A 74 -8.93 -2.84 2.61
C ASN A 74 -8.20 -2.44 3.90
N VAL A 75 -6.90 -2.76 4.02
CA VAL A 75 -6.09 -2.40 5.20
C VAL A 75 -5.82 -0.89 5.22
N VAL A 76 -5.49 -0.28 4.08
CA VAL A 76 -5.32 1.18 3.97
C VAL A 76 -6.62 1.91 4.30
N LEU A 77 -7.76 1.43 3.81
CA LEU A 77 -9.07 2.02 4.11
C LEU A 77 -9.42 1.90 5.59
N GLN A 78 -9.21 0.72 6.21
CA GLN A 78 -9.39 0.53 7.65
C GLN A 78 -8.53 1.50 8.46
N LEU A 79 -7.29 1.73 8.04
CA LEU A 79 -6.39 2.68 8.68
C LEU A 79 -6.90 4.13 8.58
N LEU A 80 -7.32 4.56 7.39
CA LEU A 80 -7.88 5.90 7.19
C LEU A 80 -9.15 6.10 8.03
N THR A 81 -10.05 5.12 8.05
CA THR A 81 -11.24 5.14 8.89
C THR A 81 -10.88 5.21 10.37
N HIS A 82 -9.88 4.44 10.83
CA HIS A 82 -9.42 4.47 12.22
C HIS A 82 -8.80 5.82 12.63
N ILE A 83 -8.21 6.56 11.69
CA ILE A 83 -7.71 7.92 11.95
C ILE A 83 -8.87 8.90 12.14
N LEU A 84 -9.93 8.77 11.34
CA LEU A 84 -11.11 9.63 11.41
C LEU A 84 -12.02 9.28 12.59
N GLN A 85 -12.18 7.99 12.86
CA GLN A 85 -13.05 7.42 13.89
C GLN A 85 -12.30 6.27 14.61
N PRO A 86 -11.54 6.59 15.68
CA PRO A 86 -10.74 5.60 16.38
C PRO A 86 -11.57 4.46 16.95
N LEU A 87 -11.18 3.23 16.63
CA LEU A 87 -11.74 2.02 17.20
C LEU A 87 -11.14 1.76 18.59
N PRO A 88 -11.95 1.61 19.67
CA PRO A 88 -11.43 1.45 21.03
C PRO A 88 -10.55 0.22 21.25
N SER A 89 -10.74 -0.84 20.45
CA SER A 89 -9.97 -2.08 20.55
C SER A 89 -8.61 -2.05 19.86
N VAL A 90 -8.27 -0.95 19.16
CA VAL A 90 -6.99 -0.77 18.47
C VAL A 90 -6.35 0.53 18.94
N SER A 91 -5.05 0.48 19.22
CA SER A 91 -4.32 1.69 19.63
C SER A 91 -4.46 2.78 18.55
N PRO A 92 -4.69 4.05 18.92
CA PRO A 92 -4.70 5.14 17.95
C PRO A 92 -3.34 5.27 17.27
N LEU A 93 -3.33 5.80 16.05
CA LEU A 93 -2.07 6.12 15.40
C LEU A 93 -1.43 7.34 16.10
N PRO A 94 -0.09 7.36 16.29
CA PRO A 94 0.59 8.52 16.86
C PRO A 94 0.78 9.63 15.81
N ILE A 95 -0.32 10.10 15.22
CA ILE A 95 -0.34 11.19 14.26
C ILE A 95 -0.68 12.49 15.01
N PRO A 96 0.13 13.55 14.87
CA PRO A 96 -0.23 14.87 15.40
C PRO A 96 -1.55 15.36 14.77
N PRO A 97 -2.47 16.00 15.53
CA PRO A 97 -3.84 16.36 15.09
C PRO A 97 -3.97 17.19 13.80
N SER A 98 -2.87 17.67 13.23
CA SER A 98 -2.82 18.58 12.08
C SER A 98 -1.78 18.16 11.03
N THR A 99 -1.22 16.95 11.10
CA THR A 99 -0.23 16.47 10.13
C THR A 99 -0.78 15.30 9.31
N PRO A 100 -1.30 15.53 8.09
CA PRO A 100 -1.77 14.46 7.23
C PRO A 100 -0.58 13.60 6.74
N PHE A 101 -0.89 12.39 6.28
CA PHE A 101 0.02 11.64 5.41
C PHE A 101 0.31 12.41 4.12
N HIS A 102 1.43 12.12 3.47
CA HIS A 102 1.77 12.74 2.19
C HIS A 102 0.72 12.42 1.11
N GLY A 103 0.22 11.19 1.12
CA GLY A 103 -0.82 10.75 0.21
C GLY A 103 -1.05 9.24 0.27
N VAL A 104 -2.01 8.78 -0.52
CA VAL A 104 -2.29 7.36 -0.76
C VAL A 104 -2.18 7.10 -2.26
N PHE A 105 -1.43 6.07 -2.64
CA PHE A 105 -1.25 5.64 -4.02
C PHE A 105 -1.99 4.30 -4.26
N PRO A 106 -3.18 4.33 -4.88
CA PRO A 106 -3.96 3.15 -5.23
C PRO A 106 -3.49 2.59 -6.59
N GLY A 107 -2.21 2.26 -6.74
CA GLY A 107 -1.68 1.66 -7.96
C GLY A 107 -1.38 0.19 -7.75
N SER A 108 -2.22 -0.69 -8.29
CA SER A 108 -2.02 -2.15 -8.21
C SER A 108 -0.86 -2.60 -9.13
N PRO A 109 0.29 -3.07 -8.61
CA PRO A 109 1.41 -3.49 -9.46
C PRO A 109 1.18 -4.85 -10.14
N CYS A 110 0.19 -5.64 -9.66
CA CYS A 110 -0.04 -7.01 -10.14
C CYS A 110 -0.69 -7.11 -11.53
N LYS A 111 -0.68 -6.02 -12.32
CA LYS A 111 -1.14 -5.99 -13.72
C LYS A 111 -0.07 -5.58 -14.73
N MET A 112 1.21 -5.46 -14.36
CA MET A 112 2.29 -5.30 -15.34
C MET A 112 2.48 -6.61 -16.14
N THR A 113 1.70 -6.77 -17.21
CA THR A 113 1.98 -7.74 -18.27
C THR A 113 3.20 -7.24 -19.04
N SER A 114 4.30 -7.99 -19.00
CA SER A 114 5.41 -7.79 -19.92
C SER A 114 4.88 -7.82 -21.36
N HIS A 115 5.26 -6.85 -22.17
CA HIS A 115 5.04 -6.88 -23.62
C HIS A 115 5.48 -8.25 -24.18
N SER A 116 4.52 -9.02 -24.70
CA SER A 116 4.79 -10.07 -25.67
C SER A 116 4.58 -9.46 -27.05
N PRO A 117 5.59 -9.35 -27.92
CA PRO A 117 5.34 -9.03 -29.31
C PRO A 117 4.69 -10.26 -29.93
N ASN A 118 3.52 -10.06 -30.53
CA ASN A 118 2.67 -11.04 -31.22
C ASN A 118 1.59 -11.70 -30.35
N ALA A 119 0.41 -11.10 -30.37
CA ALA A 119 -0.85 -11.82 -30.51
C ALA A 119 -1.86 -10.89 -31.18
N SER A 120 -1.86 -10.94 -32.51
CA SER A 120 -2.97 -10.51 -33.34
C SER A 120 -4.24 -11.29 -32.99
N SER A 121 -5.36 -10.55 -32.97
CA SER A 121 -6.75 -10.95 -33.27
C SER A 121 -7.77 -11.01 -32.11
N MET A 122 -8.87 -10.29 -32.38
CA MET A 122 -10.28 -10.48 -31.97
C MET A 122 -10.69 -9.95 -30.57
N GLN A 123 -11.80 -9.22 -30.36
CA GLN A 123 -12.84 -8.66 -31.23
C GLN A 123 -13.67 -7.67 -30.38
N ASN A 124 -14.22 -6.63 -31.02
CA ASN A 124 -15.37 -5.86 -30.53
C ASN A 124 -16.51 -6.78 -30.08
N THR A 125 -17.09 -6.50 -28.92
CA THR A 125 -18.55 -6.44 -28.76
C THR A 125 -18.94 -5.59 -27.56
N ASP A 126 -19.93 -4.72 -27.81
CA ASP A 126 -20.60 -3.77 -26.94
C ASP A 126 -21.08 -4.30 -25.58
N ILE A 127 -21.34 -3.37 -24.64
CA ILE A 127 -22.70 -2.97 -24.25
C ILE A 127 -22.64 -1.64 -23.50
N THR A 128 -23.22 -0.64 -24.15
CA THR A 128 -23.75 0.62 -23.65
C THR A 128 -24.85 0.41 -22.61
N ALA A 129 -24.92 1.33 -21.65
CA ALA A 129 -26.18 1.81 -21.09
C ALA A 129 -26.20 3.33 -21.26
#